data_AF-A0A8S9SF21-F1
#
_entry.id   AF-A0A8S9SF21-F1
#
_cell.length_a   1.000
_cell.length_b   1.000
_cell.length_c   1.000
_cell.angle_alpha   90.00
_cell.angle_beta   90.00
_cell.angle_gamma   90.00
#
_symmetry.space_group_name_H-M   'P 1'
#
loop_
_entity.id
_entity.type
_entity.pdbx_description
1 polymer ?
#
loop_
_entity_poly.entity_id
_entity_poly.type
_entity_poly.pdbx_seq_one_letter_code
_entity_poly.pdbx_strand_id
1 'polypeptide(L)'
;MEEAKGPVKHVLLAKFKDDVTQEKIDELIKGYANLVNLIEPMKAFQCKEAVAEYVAHPIHVEFANMFLGSLDKVLVIDYKPTSV
;
A
#
# COMPACT_ATOMS: atom_id res chain seq x y z
N MET A 1 -0.27 20.79 19.23
CA MET A 1 1.08 20.35 18.85
C MET A 1 0.99 19.93 17.39
N GLU A 2 1.57 20.69 16.47
CA GLU A 2 1.66 20.28 15.07
C GLU A 2 2.52 19.00 15.00
N GLU A 3 1.96 17.91 14.49
CA GLU A 3 2.75 16.74 14.14
C GLU A 3 3.81 17.16 13.12
N ALA A 4 5.08 16.84 13.37
CA ALA A 4 6.16 17.13 12.44
C ALA A 4 5.84 16.50 11.07
N LYS A 5 5.48 17.36 10.11
CA LYS A 5 5.31 17.01 8.69
C LYS A 5 6.65 16.49 8.19
N GLY A 6 6.63 15.29 7.64
CA GLY A 6 7.85 14.59 7.24
C GLY A 6 7.48 13.31 6.51
N PRO A 7 8.30 12.89 5.54
CA PRO A 7 7.96 11.80 4.64
C PRO A 7 7.64 10.54 5.44
N VAL A 8 6.55 9.87 5.08
CA VAL A 8 6.19 8.56 5.62
C VAL A 8 6.50 7.52 4.54
N LYS A 9 7.15 6.43 4.93
CA LYS A 9 7.33 5.27 4.07
C LYS A 9 6.32 4.21 4.46
N HIS A 10 5.55 3.78 3.47
CA HIS A 10 4.57 2.71 3.57
C HIS A 10 5.18 1.43 2.99
N VAL A 11 5.31 0.38 3.81
CA VAL A 11 5.87 -0.91 3.41
C VAL A 11 4.84 -1.99 3.67
N LEU A 12 4.53 -2.78 2.64
CA LEU A 12 3.62 -3.91 2.71
C LEU A 12 4.39 -5.19 2.41
N LEU A 13 4.37 -6.14 3.35
CA LEU A 13 4.85 -7.50 3.17
C LEU A 13 3.65 -8.43 3.08
N ALA A 14 3.60 -9.24 2.03
CA ALA A 14 2.50 -10.17 1.78
C ALA A 14 3.03 -11.57 1.53
N LYS A 15 2.33 -12.57 2.07
CA LYS A 15 2.45 -13.97 1.69
C LYS A 15 1.18 -14.36 0.94
N PHE A 16 1.31 -14.79 -0.31
CA PHE A 16 0.20 -15.32 -1.10
C PHE A 16 -0.19 -16.73 -0.62
N LYS A 17 -1.45 -17.11 -0.85
CA LYS A 17 -1.91 -18.48 -0.63
C LYS A 17 -1.26 -19.42 -1.66
N ASP A 18 -1.04 -20.68 -1.29
CA ASP A 18 -0.38 -21.68 -2.14
C ASP A 18 -1.12 -21.99 -3.46
N ASP A 19 -2.43 -21.71 -3.51
CA ASP A 19 -3.30 -21.91 -4.67
C ASP A 19 -3.23 -20.75 -5.69
N VAL A 20 -2.57 -19.64 -5.35
CA VAL A 20 -2.46 -18.48 -6.27
C VAL A 20 -1.37 -18.75 -7.30
N THR A 21 -1.74 -18.71 -8.57
CA THR A 21 -0.80 -18.90 -9.68
C THR A 21 0.20 -17.73 -9.79
N GLN A 22 1.40 -18.00 -10.31
CA GLN A 22 2.40 -16.94 -10.54
C GLN A 22 1.90 -15.84 -11.46
N GLU A 23 1.11 -16.19 -12.48
CA GLU A 23 0.50 -15.22 -13.39
C GLU A 23 -0.43 -14.27 -12.63
N LYS A 24 -1.25 -14.80 -11.72
CA LYS A 24 -2.13 -13.98 -10.89
C LYS A 24 -1.34 -13.09 -9.93
N ILE A 25 -0.26 -13.59 -9.35
CA ILE A 25 0.63 -12.80 -8.50
C ILE A 25 1.22 -11.61 -9.30
N ASP A 26 1.70 -11.84 -10.52
CA ASP A 26 2.26 -10.79 -11.37
C ASP A 26 1.20 -9.75 -11.77
N GLU A 27 -0.03 -10.17 -12.08
CA GLU A 27 -1.16 -9.26 -12.30
C GLU A 27 -1.45 -8.39 -11.07
N LEU A 28 -1.45 -8.99 -9.88
CA LEU A 28 -1.68 -8.27 -8.62
C LEU A 28 -0.55 -7.27 -8.34
N ILE A 29 0.71 -7.64 -8.57
CA ILE A 29 1.86 -6.74 -8.40
C ILE A 29 1.77 -5.56 -9.37
N LYS A 30 1.44 -5.82 -10.64
CA LYS A 30 1.24 -4.77 -11.66
C LYS A 30 0.06 -3.86 -11.32
N GLY A 31 -1.05 -4.44 -10.86
CA GLY A 31 -2.22 -3.69 -10.41
C GLY A 31 -1.90 -2.77 -9.24
N TYR A 32 -1.15 -3.27 -8.26
CA TYR A 32 -0.68 -2.47 -7.12
C TYR A 32 0.25 -1.34 -7.57
N ALA A 33 1.20 -1.62 -8.47
CA ALA A 33 2.09 -0.60 -9.03
C ALA A 33 1.32 0.49 -9.79
N ASN A 34 0.20 0.15 -10.43
CA ASN A 34 -0.62 1.12 -11.15
C ASN A 34 -1.42 2.06 -10.23
N LEU A 35 -1.65 1.71 -8.96
CA LEU A 35 -2.36 2.58 -8.01
C LEU A 35 -1.68 3.95 -7.84
N VAL A 36 -0.35 4.02 -8.03
CA VAL A 36 0.40 5.29 -7.95
C VAL A 36 -0.02 6.32 -9.02
N ASN A 37 -0.55 5.84 -10.16
CA ASN A 37 -1.05 6.70 -11.23
C ASN A 37 -2.47 7.20 -10.95
N LEU A 38 -3.22 6.48 -10.12
CA LEU A 38 -4.64 6.73 -9.84
C LEU A 38 -4.85 7.46 -8.50
N ILE A 39 -3.92 7.34 -7.56
CA ILE A 39 -4.03 7.88 -6.22
C ILE A 39 -2.86 8.83 -5.97
N GLU A 40 -3.12 10.13 -6.08
CA GLU A 40 -2.11 11.19 -5.93
C GLU A 40 -1.23 11.10 -4.65
N PRO A 41 -1.79 10.85 -3.43
CA PRO A 41 -0.96 10.79 -2.23
C PRO A 41 0.05 9.63 -2.22
N MET A 42 -0.16 8.59 -3.03
CA MET A 42 0.73 7.43 -3.11
C MET A 42 2.09 7.75 -3.74
N LYS A 43 2.21 8.83 -4.52
CA LYS A 43 3.47 9.25 -5.13
C LYS A 43 4.53 9.61 -4.09
N ALA A 44 4.13 10.28 -3.02
CA ALA A 44 4.98 10.63 -1.91
C ALA A 44 4.14 11.00 -0.68
N PHE A 45 4.04 10.08 0.28
CA PHE A 45 3.35 10.36 1.54
C PHE A 45 4.10 11.41 2.37
N GLN A 46 3.58 12.64 2.40
CA GLN A 46 4.19 13.77 3.10
C GLN A 46 3.90 13.77 4.61
N CYS A 47 2.86 13.05 5.03
CA CYS A 47 2.41 12.94 6.41
C CYS A 47 1.53 11.70 6.58
N LYS A 48 1.14 11.41 7.83
CA LYS A 48 0.22 10.30 8.13
C LYS A 48 -1.18 10.52 7.57
N GLU A 49 -1.64 11.77 7.48
CA GLU A 49 -2.95 12.10 6.89
C GLU A 49 -3.01 11.68 5.42
N ALA A 50 -1.95 11.89 4.65
CA ALA A 50 -1.85 11.42 3.27
C ALA A 50 -1.94 9.88 3.16
N VAL A 51 -1.40 9.15 4.13
CA VAL A 51 -1.56 7.68 4.20
C VAL A 51 -3.02 7.33 4.49
N ALA A 52 -3.68 8.05 5.42
CA ALA A 52 -5.08 7.82 5.73
C ALA A 52 -6.00 8.09 4.53
N GLU A 53 -5.75 9.16 3.76
CA GLU A 53 -6.47 9.47 2.52
C GLU A 53 -6.29 8.36 1.47
N TYR A 54 -5.07 7.86 1.30
CA TYR A 54 -4.80 6.71 0.43
C TYR A 54 -5.56 5.46 0.89
N VAL A 55 -5.51 5.12 2.18
CA VAL A 55 -6.16 3.92 2.72
C VAL A 55 -7.69 3.99 2.56
N ALA A 56 -8.27 5.17 2.74
CA ALA A 56 -9.70 5.41 2.59
C ALA A 56 -10.15 5.61 1.14
N HIS A 57 -9.22 5.74 0.19
CA HIS A 57 -9.54 6.01 -1.21
C HIS A 57 -10.33 4.85 -1.81
N PRO A 58 -11.46 5.07 -2.51
CA PRO A 58 -12.31 3.99 -3.02
C PRO A 58 -11.55 3.03 -3.94
N ILE A 59 -10.66 3.53 -4.79
CA ILE A 59 -9.81 2.70 -5.67
C ILE A 59 -8.87 1.79 -4.86
N HIS A 60 -8.30 2.31 -3.76
CA HIS A 60 -7.46 1.50 -2.88
C HIS A 60 -8.29 0.42 -2.18
N VAL A 61 -9.47 0.77 -1.65
CA VAL A 61 -10.36 -0.17 -0.96
C VAL A 61 -10.82 -1.30 -1.90
N GLU A 62 -11.24 -0.95 -3.12
CA GLU A 62 -11.62 -1.93 -4.17
C GLU A 62 -10.48 -2.89 -4.47
N PHE A 63 -9.27 -2.36 -4.69
CA PHE A 63 -8.09 -3.18 -4.94
C PHE A 63 -7.72 -4.03 -3.72
N ALA A 64 -7.76 -3.46 -2.52
CA ALA A 64 -7.41 -4.15 -1.28
C ALA A 64 -8.35 -5.34 -1.01
N ASN A 65 -9.66 -5.20 -1.25
CA ASN A 65 -10.61 -6.31 -1.10
C ASN A 65 -10.24 -7.51 -1.98
N MET A 66 -9.85 -7.24 -3.24
CA MET A 66 -9.43 -8.27 -4.19
C MET A 66 -8.03 -8.84 -3.85
N PHE A 67 -7.08 -7.98 -3.51
CA PHE A 67 -5.70 -8.35 -3.16
C PHE A 67 -5.64 -9.20 -1.89
N LEU A 68 -6.29 -8.76 -0.81
CA LEU A 68 -6.33 -9.46 0.48
C LEU A 68 -6.97 -10.85 0.36
N GLY A 69 -7.94 -11.03 -0.56
CA GLY A 69 -8.53 -12.34 -0.85
C GLY A 69 -7.51 -13.39 -1.33
N SER A 70 -6.39 -12.94 -1.90
CA SER A 70 -5.32 -13.80 -2.43
C SER A 70 -4.18 -14.05 -1.42
N LEU A 71 -4.23 -13.43 -0.23
CA LEU A 71 -3.14 -13.51 0.75
C LEU A 71 -3.43 -14.52 1.88
N ASP A 72 -2.37 -15.22 2.30
CA ASP A 72 -2.31 -16.00 3.53
C ASP A 72 -1.95 -15.09 4.73
N LYS A 73 -1.02 -14.15 4.52
CA LYS A 73 -0.54 -13.21 5.55
C LYS A 73 -0.25 -11.84 4.95
N VAL A 74 -0.50 -10.79 5.72
CA VAL A 74 -0.16 -9.42 5.37
C VAL A 74 0.39 -8.68 6.59
N LEU A 75 1.44 -7.90 6.38
CA LEU A 75 2.03 -7.00 7.38
C LEU A 75 2.24 -5.64 6.72
N VAL A 76 1.70 -4.60 7.34
CA VAL A 76 1.83 -3.21 6.88
C VAL A 76 2.62 -2.44 7.93
N ILE A 77 3.64 -1.71 7.49
CA ILE A 77 4.50 -0.90 8.33
C ILE A 77 4.57 0.51 7.74
N ASP A 78 4.11 1.48 8.52
CA ASP A 78 4.29 2.90 8.24
C ASP A 78 5.35 3.47 9.19
N TYR A 79 6.42 4.02 8.63
CA TYR A 79 7.49 4.60 9.44
C TYR A 79 8.00 5.91 8.84
N LYS A 80 8.56 6.77 9.71
CA LYS A 80 9.31 7.95 9.27
C LYS A 80 10.76 7.55 9.08
N PRO A 81 11.36 7.72 7.89
CA PRO A 81 12.75 7.37 7.68
C PRO A 81 13.65 8.28 8.50
N THR A 82 14.59 7.68 9.23
CA THR A 82 15.66 8.40 9.94
C THR A 82 16.94 8.25 9.15
N SER A 83 17.59 9.35 8.81
CA SER A 83 18.91 9.32 8.20
C SER A 83 19.92 8.80 9.23
N VAL A 84 20.74 7.84 8.82
CA VAL A 84 21.87 7.31 9.60
C VAL A 84 23.17 8.00 9.20
#